data_AF-W1NWY1-F1
#
_entry.id   AF-W1NWY1-F1
#
_cell.length_a   1.000
_cell.length_b   1.000
_cell.length_c   1.000
_cell.angle_alpha   90.00
_cell.angle_beta   90.00
_cell.angle_gamma   90.00
#
_symmetry.space_group_name_H-M   'P 1'
#
loop_
_entity.id
_entity.type
_entity.pdbx_description
1 polymer ?
#
loop_
_entity_poly.entity_id
_entity_poly.type
_entity_poly.pdbx_seq_one_letter_code
_entity_poly.pdbx_strand_id
1 'polypeptide(L)'
;MTDILHMQVNFADKPCLIMKLKRWERKECKPNSLPVLHKLHVKVGDTVKLISGKEKGKIGEITRLFRHNSTVIVKDINLKTKHMKSREQGEPGQIVKVEAPIHSSNVMLYSKEQKVASRVGHKILEDGTRVRYLLKTGEVIDSAENWKKVIKDRNNDKKSD
;
A
#
# COMPACT_ATOMS: atom_id res chain seq x y z
N MET A 1 46.08 -12.07 19.06
CA MET A 1 45.57 -11.73 17.72
C MET A 1 44.52 -12.76 17.34
N THR A 2 43.26 -12.52 17.67
CA THR A 2 42.09 -13.14 17.02
C THR A 2 40.89 -12.26 17.37
N ASP A 3 40.58 -11.34 16.46
CA ASP A 3 39.46 -10.42 16.58
C ASP A 3 38.14 -11.20 16.56
N ILE A 4 37.38 -11.06 17.66
CA ILE A 4 36.01 -11.52 17.76
C ILE A 4 35.16 -10.51 16.99
N LEU A 5 34.82 -10.86 15.75
CA LEU A 5 33.86 -10.12 14.92
C LEU A 5 32.51 -10.04 15.64
N HIS A 6 32.27 -8.89 16.26
CA HIS A 6 30.95 -8.47 16.70
C HIS A 6 30.06 -8.30 15.46
N MET A 7 29.26 -9.33 15.16
CA MET A 7 28.22 -9.26 14.15
C MET A 7 27.10 -8.37 14.70
N GLN A 8 27.17 -7.08 14.39
CA GLN A 8 26.13 -6.12 14.73
C GLN A 8 24.84 -6.54 14.04
N VAL A 9 23.80 -6.79 14.84
CA VAL A 9 22.44 -7.04 14.37
C VAL A 9 21.90 -5.71 13.86
N ASN A 10 21.91 -5.53 12.55
CA ASN A 10 21.30 -4.37 11.89
C ASN A 10 19.79 -4.37 12.17
N PHE A 11 19.38 -3.56 13.16
CA PHE A 11 17.96 -3.34 13.48
C PHE A 11 17.37 -2.42 12.42
N ALA A 12 17.03 -2.99 11.26
CA ALA A 12 16.59 -2.27 10.07
C ALA A 12 15.54 -1.20 10.36
N ASP A 13 15.85 -0.02 9.83
CA ASP A 13 15.15 1.23 9.98
C ASP A 13 13.67 1.17 9.59
N LYS A 14 12.82 1.51 10.54
CA LYS A 14 11.52 2.12 10.25
C LYS A 14 11.48 3.47 10.93
N PRO A 15 11.27 4.59 10.22
CA PRO A 15 11.11 5.88 10.86
C PRO A 15 9.83 5.85 11.70
N CYS A 16 10.01 5.75 13.01
CA CYS A 16 8.94 5.68 14.00
C CYS A 16 8.05 6.93 13.89
N LEU A 17 6.92 6.79 13.21
CA LEU A 17 5.69 7.47 13.56
C LEU A 17 4.86 6.44 14.30
N ILE A 18 5.10 6.28 15.59
CA ILE A 18 4.00 5.87 16.46
C ILE A 18 3.61 7.16 17.17
N MET A 19 2.83 8.02 16.49
CA MET A 19 1.85 8.77 17.27
C MET A 19 1.07 7.69 18.01
N LYS A 20 1.22 7.64 19.34
CA LYS A 20 0.51 6.64 20.15
C LYS A 20 -0.97 6.79 19.80
N LEU A 21 -1.53 5.77 19.14
CA LEU A 21 -2.95 5.74 18.85
C LEU A 21 -3.68 6.01 20.15
N LYS A 22 -4.71 6.87 20.11
CA LYS A 22 -5.56 7.06 21.29
C LYS A 22 -6.09 5.69 21.70
N ARG A 23 -6.28 5.46 23.00
CA ARG A 23 -6.63 4.14 23.52
C ARG A 23 -7.84 3.52 22.81
N TRP A 24 -8.82 4.35 22.43
CA TRP A 24 -10.03 3.96 21.72
C TRP A 24 -9.91 3.88 20.18
N GLU A 25 -8.82 4.39 19.60
CA GLU A 25 -8.52 4.30 18.16
C GLU A 25 -7.65 3.06 17.83
N ARG A 26 -7.46 2.17 18.81
CA ARG A 26 -6.74 0.91 18.60
C ARG A 26 -7.57 -0.03 17.74
N LYS A 27 -6.89 -0.98 17.09
CA LYS A 27 -7.54 -1.99 16.25
C LYS A 27 -8.52 -2.79 17.07
N GLU A 28 -9.72 -2.96 16.54
CA GLU A 28 -10.69 -3.89 17.09
C GLU A 28 -10.18 -5.32 16.94
N CYS A 29 -10.33 -6.11 18.00
CA CYS A 29 -9.88 -7.50 18.05
C CYS A 29 -11.07 -8.44 18.25
N LYS A 30 -10.96 -9.61 17.62
CA LYS A 30 -11.84 -10.77 17.82
C LYS A 30 -11.54 -11.44 19.18
N PRO A 31 -12.41 -12.35 19.65
CA PRO A 31 -12.18 -13.11 20.89
C PRO A 31 -10.86 -13.88 20.91
N ASN A 32 -10.36 -14.31 19.76
CA ASN A 32 -9.08 -15.00 19.61
C ASN A 32 -7.87 -14.04 19.46
N SER A 33 -8.00 -12.79 19.90
CA SER A 33 -7.00 -11.70 19.84
C SER A 33 -6.61 -11.20 18.44
N LEU A 34 -7.09 -11.82 17.36
CA LEU A 34 -6.79 -11.38 15.99
C LEU A 34 -7.53 -10.07 15.66
N PRO A 35 -6.94 -9.15 14.88
CA PRO A 35 -7.64 -7.94 14.47
C PRO A 35 -8.81 -8.25 13.54
N VAL A 36 -9.86 -7.44 13.62
CA VAL A 36 -10.94 -7.42 12.64
C VAL A 36 -10.39 -6.83 11.32
N LEU A 37 -10.63 -7.52 10.20
CA LEU A 37 -10.15 -7.11 8.88
C LEU A 37 -11.34 -6.83 7.97
N HIS A 38 -11.30 -5.69 7.28
CA HIS A 38 -12.29 -5.35 6.28
C HIS A 38 -11.95 -5.94 4.92
N LYS A 39 -12.99 -6.32 4.17
CA LYS A 39 -12.87 -6.78 2.79
C LYS A 39 -12.72 -5.57 1.87
N LEU A 40 -11.65 -5.55 1.07
CA LEU A 40 -11.36 -4.47 0.12
C LEU A 40 -11.61 -4.93 -1.32
N HIS A 41 -11.97 -3.98 -2.18
CA HIS A 41 -12.19 -4.21 -3.61
C HIS A 41 -10.93 -4.05 -4.47
N VAL A 42 -9.84 -3.53 -3.88
CA VAL A 42 -8.54 -3.27 -4.51
C VAL A 42 -7.44 -4.20 -3.98
N LYS A 43 -6.40 -4.40 -4.80
CA LYS A 43 -5.18 -5.17 -4.51
C LYS A 43 -3.94 -4.29 -4.71
N VAL A 44 -2.78 -4.76 -4.22
CA VAL A 44 -1.49 -4.11 -4.45
C VAL A 44 -1.13 -4.22 -5.94
N GLY A 45 -0.60 -3.15 -6.52
CA GLY A 45 -0.29 -3.06 -7.95
C GLY A 45 -1.48 -2.69 -8.84
N ASP A 46 -2.69 -2.55 -8.28
CA ASP A 46 -3.83 -2.03 -9.05
C ASP A 46 -3.60 -0.54 -9.38
N THR A 47 -3.92 -0.14 -10.61
CA THR A 47 -3.96 1.28 -11.01
C THR A 47 -5.33 1.86 -10.67
N VAL A 48 -5.35 2.96 -9.94
CA VAL A 48 -6.56 3.60 -9.44
C VAL A 48 -6.60 5.09 -9.72
N LYS A 49 -7.82 5.61 -9.86
CA LYS A 49 -8.12 7.03 -9.95
C LYS A 49 -8.80 7.50 -8.66
N LEU A 50 -8.44 8.67 -8.17
CA LEU A 50 -9.08 9.26 -7.00
C LEU A 50 -10.41 9.90 -7.36
N ILE A 51 -11.47 9.53 -6.63
CA ILE A 51 -12.85 10.00 -6.81
C ILE A 51 -13.06 11.30 -6.03
N SER A 52 -12.54 11.36 -4.81
CA SER A 52 -12.80 12.41 -3.83
C SER A 52 -11.55 12.75 -3.02
N GLY A 53 -11.58 13.90 -2.34
CA GLY A 53 -10.47 14.43 -1.54
C GLY A 53 -9.64 15.47 -2.27
N LYS A 54 -8.54 15.91 -1.64
CA LYS A 54 -7.67 16.98 -2.15
C LYS A 54 -7.03 16.62 -3.50
N GLU A 55 -6.67 15.35 -3.67
CA GLU A 55 -5.96 14.84 -4.84
C GLU A 55 -6.93 14.23 -5.89
N LYS A 56 -8.16 14.75 -5.96
CA LYS A 56 -9.21 14.25 -6.86
C LYS A 56 -8.77 14.25 -8.32
N GLY A 57 -9.08 13.18 -9.05
CA GLY A 57 -8.83 13.05 -10.48
C GLY A 57 -7.44 12.53 -10.86
N LYS A 58 -6.46 12.58 -9.94
CA LYS A 58 -5.15 11.98 -10.16
C LYS A 58 -5.25 10.46 -10.25
N ILE A 59 -4.29 9.87 -10.95
CA ILE A 59 -4.18 8.43 -11.19
C ILE A 59 -2.85 7.97 -10.59
N GLY A 60 -2.85 6.82 -9.92
CA GLY A 60 -1.65 6.24 -9.35
C GLY A 60 -1.78 4.74 -9.12
N GLU A 61 -0.66 4.12 -8.75
CA GLU A 61 -0.59 2.69 -8.44
C GLU A 61 -0.57 2.46 -6.93
N ILE A 62 -1.22 1.39 -6.46
CA ILE A 62 -1.28 1.06 -5.04
C ILE A 62 0.00 0.36 -4.59
N THR A 63 0.74 0.99 -3.67
CA THR A 63 1.96 0.44 -3.07
C THR A 63 1.66 -0.48 -1.89
N ARG A 64 0.78 -0.05 -0.97
CA ARG A 64 0.47 -0.77 0.28
C ARG A 64 -1.01 -0.67 0.66
N LEU A 65 -1.50 -1.66 1.40
CA LEU A 65 -2.90 -1.77 1.85
C LEU A 65 -2.97 -2.02 3.36
N PHE A 66 -3.86 -1.32 4.05
CA PHE A 66 -4.13 -1.49 5.48
C PHE A 66 -5.58 -1.91 5.70
N ARG A 67 -5.82 -3.23 5.73
CA ARG A 67 -7.17 -3.82 5.83
C ARG A 67 -7.94 -3.52 7.12
N HIS A 68 -7.24 -3.23 8.22
CA HIS A 68 -7.88 -2.92 9.50
C HIS A 68 -8.50 -1.52 9.53
N ASN A 69 -7.98 -0.58 8.73
CA ASN A 69 -8.50 0.79 8.62
C ASN A 69 -9.21 1.05 7.27
N SER A 70 -9.26 0.04 6.40
CA SER A 70 -9.72 0.18 5.02
C SER A 70 -9.01 1.28 4.21
N THR A 71 -7.73 1.49 4.47
CA THR A 71 -6.91 2.51 3.79
C THR A 71 -5.85 1.92 2.87
N VAL A 72 -5.42 2.72 1.90
CA VAL A 72 -4.47 2.38 0.84
C VAL A 72 -3.41 3.47 0.70
N ILE A 73 -2.18 3.10 0.36
CA ILE A 73 -1.13 4.06 -0.03
C ILE A 73 -1.00 3.99 -1.55
N VAL A 74 -1.08 5.15 -2.20
CA VAL A 74 -0.95 5.30 -3.65
C VAL A 74 0.32 6.08 -3.93
N LYS A 75 1.12 5.58 -4.89
CA LYS A 75 2.41 6.15 -5.23
C LYS A 75 2.30 7.62 -5.66
N ASP A 76 3.19 8.47 -5.16
CA ASP A 76 3.30 9.91 -5.48
C ASP A 76 2.04 10.75 -5.18
N ILE A 77 1.09 10.22 -4.37
CA ILE A 77 -0.16 10.89 -4.04
C ILE A 77 -0.29 11.08 -2.53
N ASN A 78 -0.91 12.18 -2.11
CA ASN A 78 -1.11 12.54 -0.70
C ASN A 78 0.22 12.62 0.08
N LEU A 79 1.20 13.28 -0.53
CA LEU A 79 2.51 13.51 0.07
C LEU A 79 2.40 14.45 1.27
N LYS A 80 3.04 14.06 2.36
CA LYS A 80 3.19 14.87 3.57
C LYS A 80 4.66 15.09 3.87
N THR A 81 5.01 16.32 4.18
CA THR A 81 6.36 16.68 4.63
C THR A 81 6.56 16.20 6.06
N LYS A 82 7.56 15.36 6.27
CA LYS A 82 7.96 14.83 7.57
C LYS A 82 9.37 15.30 7.89
N HIS A 83 9.50 15.99 9.00
CA HIS A 83 10.81 16.32 9.57
C HIS A 83 11.32 15.08 10.32
N MET A 84 12.44 14.53 9.87
CA MET A 84 13.10 13.40 10.49
C MET A 84 14.30 13.91 11.29
N LYS A 85 14.27 13.64 12.60
CA LYS A 85 15.42 13.88 13.48
C LYS A 85 16.50 12.86 13.16
N SER A 86 17.75 13.30 13.23
CA SER A 86 18.91 12.42 13.13
C SER A 86 18.88 11.33 14.20
N ARG A 87 19.34 10.13 13.85
CA ARG A 87 19.41 8.97 14.73
C ARG A 87 20.80 8.79 15.32
N GLU A 88 21.82 9.16 14.55
CA GLU A 88 23.23 8.95 14.88
C GLU A 88 23.96 10.27 15.05
N GLN A 89 24.99 10.28 15.88
CA GLN A 89 25.81 11.47 16.07
C GLN A 89 26.61 11.75 14.80
N GLY A 90 26.38 12.90 14.17
CA GLY A 90 27.08 13.35 12.97
C GLY A 90 26.21 13.48 11.72
N GLU A 91 25.01 12.88 11.70
CA GLU A 91 24.10 13.05 10.56
C GLU A 91 23.18 14.28 10.73
N PRO A 92 22.99 15.11 9.69
CA PRO A 92 22.03 16.20 9.74
C PRO A 92 20.58 15.66 9.70
N GLY A 93 19.66 16.39 10.33
CA GLY A 93 18.22 16.09 10.18
C GLY A 93 17.74 16.29 8.74
N GLN A 94 16.76 15.49 8.31
CA GLN A 94 16.26 15.51 6.93
C GLN A 94 14.77 15.89 6.85
N ILE A 95 14.40 16.62 5.80
CA ILE A 95 13.01 16.88 5.44
C ILE A 95 12.61 15.89 4.34
N VAL A 96 11.82 14.87 4.70
CA VAL A 96 11.41 13.79 3.80
C VAL A 96 9.95 13.97 3.42
N LYS A 97 9.62 13.77 2.14
CA LYS A 97 8.22 13.68 1.69
C LYS A 97 7.78 12.22 1.73
N VAL A 98 6.74 11.92 2.51
CA VAL A 98 6.22 10.56 2.69
C VAL A 98 4.78 10.49 2.21
N GLU A 99 4.45 9.43 1.50
CA GLU A 99 3.09 9.13 1.07
C GLU A 99 2.20 8.77 2.26
N ALA A 100 1.02 9.41 2.35
CA ALA A 100 0.07 9.15 3.43
C ALA A 100 -1.13 8.31 2.95
N PRO A 101 -1.69 7.46 3.82
CA PRO A 101 -2.80 6.59 3.46
C PRO A 101 -4.08 7.38 3.12
N ILE A 102 -4.85 6.84 2.19
CA ILE A 102 -6.14 7.34 1.71
C ILE A 102 -7.20 6.25 1.94
N HIS A 103 -8.44 6.62 2.26
CA HIS A 103 -9.50 5.64 2.44
C HIS A 103 -9.87 4.96 1.11
N SER A 104 -10.06 3.64 1.14
CA SER A 104 -10.32 2.83 -0.06
C SER A 104 -11.59 3.22 -0.82
N SER A 105 -12.59 3.81 -0.15
CA SER A 105 -13.80 4.31 -0.82
C SER A 105 -13.53 5.49 -1.77
N ASN A 106 -12.42 6.20 -1.60
CA ASN A 106 -12.09 7.40 -2.37
C ASN A 106 -11.30 7.06 -3.64
N VAL A 107 -11.08 5.78 -3.93
CA VAL A 107 -10.38 5.31 -5.11
C VAL A 107 -11.28 4.41 -5.96
N MET A 108 -11.09 4.47 -7.28
CA MET A 108 -11.77 3.62 -8.26
C MET A 108 -10.73 2.96 -9.17
N LEU A 109 -10.97 1.73 -9.59
CA LEU A 109 -10.09 1.07 -10.57
C LEU A 109 -10.12 1.81 -11.90
N TYR A 110 -8.95 1.93 -12.51
CA TYR A 110 -8.74 2.72 -13.71
C TYR A 110 -8.17 1.84 -14.83
N SER A 111 -8.85 1.83 -15.97
CA SER A 111 -8.30 1.22 -17.20
C SER A 111 -7.32 2.20 -17.84
N LYS A 112 -6.09 1.74 -18.08
CA LYS A 112 -5.08 2.52 -18.84
C LYS A 112 -5.41 2.57 -20.32
N GLU A 113 -6.04 1.52 -20.85
CA GLU A 113 -6.37 1.37 -22.27
C GLU A 113 -7.48 2.34 -22.67
N GLN A 114 -8.62 2.26 -21.99
CA GLN A 114 -9.79 3.08 -22.31
C GLN A 114 -9.80 4.42 -21.56
N LYS A 115 -8.87 4.66 -20.65
CA LYS A 115 -8.77 5.88 -19.81
C LYS A 115 -10.04 6.16 -18.98
N VAL A 116 -10.78 5.11 -18.64
CA VAL A 116 -12.04 5.18 -17.90
C VAL A 116 -11.88 4.56 -16.51
N ALA A 117 -12.42 5.25 -15.50
CA ALA A 117 -12.59 4.69 -14.17
C ALA A 117 -13.94 3.97 -14.06
N SER A 118 -13.94 2.79 -13.47
CA SER A 118 -15.11 1.91 -13.37
C SER A 118 -15.20 1.20 -12.03
N ARG A 119 -16.44 0.86 -11.63
CA ARG A 119 -16.71 -0.11 -10.58
C ARG A 119 -16.25 -1.52 -11.01
N VAL A 120 -16.04 -2.39 -10.02
CA VAL A 120 -15.56 -3.75 -10.22
C VAL A 120 -16.70 -4.77 -10.17
N GLY A 121 -16.68 -5.73 -11.10
CA GLY A 121 -17.50 -6.93 -11.10
C GLY A 121 -16.64 -8.18 -10.91
N HIS A 122 -17.28 -9.33 -10.74
CA HIS A 122 -16.62 -10.64 -10.68
C HIS A 122 -17.18 -11.56 -11.75
N LYS A 123 -16.31 -12.27 -12.47
CA LYS A 123 -16.69 -13.30 -13.43
C LYS A 123 -15.86 -14.57 -13.24
N ILE A 124 -16.38 -15.69 -13.70
CA ILE A 124 -15.69 -16.98 -13.72
C ILE A 124 -15.25 -17.21 -15.17
N LEU A 125 -13.97 -17.51 -15.39
CA LEU A 125 -13.42 -17.86 -16.69
C LEU A 125 -13.67 -19.34 -17.01
N GLU A 126 -13.42 -19.74 -18.25
CA GLU A 126 -13.56 -21.14 -18.71
C GLU A 126 -12.67 -22.10 -17.91
N ASP A 127 -11.50 -21.62 -17.46
CA ASP A 127 -10.58 -22.36 -16.58
C ASP A 127 -11.13 -22.58 -15.14
N GLY A 128 -12.32 -22.08 -14.82
CA GLY A 128 -12.92 -22.09 -13.48
C GLY A 128 -12.36 -21.04 -12.53
N THR A 129 -11.42 -20.19 -12.97
CA THR A 129 -10.82 -19.13 -12.15
C THR A 129 -11.75 -17.93 -12.00
N ARG A 130 -11.91 -17.44 -10.77
CA ARG A 130 -12.72 -16.25 -10.47
C ARG A 130 -11.87 -14.98 -10.54
N VAL A 131 -12.18 -14.10 -11.49
CA VAL A 131 -11.44 -12.87 -11.76
C VAL A 131 -12.29 -11.62 -11.54
N ARG A 132 -11.62 -10.50 -11.26
CA ARG A 132 -12.22 -9.15 -11.26
C ARG A 132 -12.21 -8.57 -12.68
N TYR A 133 -13.29 -7.90 -13.05
CA TYR A 133 -13.40 -7.15 -14.31
C TYR A 133 -14.00 -5.76 -14.10
N LEU A 134 -13.74 -4.84 -15.02
CA LEU A 134 -14.34 -3.49 -15.00
C LEU A 134 -15.73 -3.53 -15.65
N LEU A 135 -16.75 -3.03 -14.94
CA LEU A 135 -18.14 -3.05 -15.44
C LEU A 135 -18.34 -2.22 -16.72
N LYS A 136 -17.64 -1.09 -16.88
CA LYS A 136 -17.81 -0.23 -18.05
C LYS A 136 -17.10 -0.73 -19.31
N THR A 137 -15.92 -1.35 -19.13
CA THR A 137 -15.03 -1.69 -20.25
C THR A 137 -15.03 -3.18 -20.55
N GLY A 138 -15.44 -4.03 -19.60
CA GLY A 138 -15.36 -5.49 -19.70
C GLY A 138 -13.96 -6.08 -19.45
N GLU A 139 -12.94 -5.23 -19.32
CA GLU A 139 -11.54 -5.62 -19.16
C GLU A 139 -11.30 -6.41 -17.87
N VAL A 140 -10.46 -7.44 -17.98
CA VAL A 140 -10.05 -8.29 -16.84
C VAL A 140 -8.80 -7.71 -16.19
N ILE A 141 -8.85 -7.56 -14.86
CA ILE A 141 -7.78 -6.89 -14.09
C ILE A 141 -6.84 -7.92 -13.47
N ASP A 142 -7.41 -9.04 -13.02
CA ASP A 142 -6.66 -10.08 -12.32
C ASP A 142 -6.00 -11.02 -13.33
N SER A 143 -4.66 -11.05 -13.35
CA SER A 143 -3.85 -12.06 -14.03
C SER A 143 -3.14 -12.97 -13.02
N ALA A 144 -2.91 -14.22 -13.39
CA ALA A 144 -2.17 -15.21 -12.58
C ALA A 144 -0.72 -14.79 -12.32
N GLU A 145 -0.15 -13.89 -13.12
CA GLU A 145 1.24 -13.46 -12.98
C GLU A 145 1.41 -12.23 -12.09
N ASN A 146 0.32 -11.50 -11.80
CA ASN A 146 0.35 -10.25 -11.06
C ASN A 146 0.97 -10.43 -9.66
N TRP A 147 0.73 -11.56 -8.99
CA TRP A 147 1.31 -11.82 -7.67
C TRP A 147 2.82 -12.01 -7.73
N LYS A 148 3.35 -12.69 -8.77
CA LYS A 148 4.79 -12.88 -8.96
C LYS A 148 5.46 -11.53 -9.16
N LYS A 149 4.85 -10.67 -9.97
CA LYS A 149 5.30 -9.29 -10.21
C LYS A 149 5.37 -8.49 -8.91
N VAL A 150 4.29 -8.47 -8.13
CA VAL A 150 4.25 -7.74 -6.84
C VAL A 150 5.30 -8.24 -5.85
N ILE A 151 5.58 -9.55 -5.79
CA ILE A 151 6.63 -10.11 -4.92
C ILE A 151 8.02 -9.69 -5.42
N LYS A 152 8.24 -9.73 -6.74
CA LYS A 152 9.51 -9.29 -7.35
C LYS A 152 9.78 -7.82 -7.05
N ASP A 153 8.79 -6.95 -7.27
CA ASP A 153 8.92 -5.51 -7.03
C ASP A 153 9.25 -5.24 -5.55
N ARG A 154 8.56 -5.91 -4.62
CA ARG A 154 8.86 -5.81 -3.18
C ARG A 154 10.27 -6.27 -2.82
N ASN A 155 10.80 -7.29 -3.48
CA ASN A 155 12.14 -7.80 -3.21
C ASN A 155 13.23 -6.88 -3.79
N ASN A 156 12.94 -6.22 -4.91
CA ASN A 156 13.84 -5.21 -5.48
C ASN A 156 13.96 -3.99 -4.56
N ASP A 157 12.84 -3.48 -4.03
CA ASP A 157 12.85 -2.34 -3.08
C ASP A 157 13.73 -2.63 -1.85
N LYS A 158 13.69 -3.86 -1.32
CA LYS A 158 14.53 -4.28 -0.18
C LYS A 158 16.02 -4.39 -0.49
N LYS A 159 16.40 -4.45 -1.77
CA LYS A 159 17.80 -4.56 -2.21
C LYS A 159 18.42 -3.19 -2.52
N SER A 160 17.57 -2.19 -2.79
CA SER A 160 17.99 -0.80 -2.99
C SER A 160 18.12 0.00 -1.70
N ASP A 161 17.50 -0.49 -0.62
CA ASP A 161 17.68 -0.01 0.75
C ASP A 161 18.86 -0.74 1.42
#